data_AF-A0A3E1EJM1-F1
#
_entry.id   AF-A0A3E1EJM1-F1
#
_cell.length_a   1.000
_cell.length_b   1.000
_cell.length_c   1.000
_cell.angle_alpha   90.00
_cell.angle_beta   90.00
_cell.angle_gamma   90.00
#
_symmetry.space_group_name_H-M   'P 1'
#
loop_
_entity.id
_entity.type
_entity.pdbx_description
1 polymer ?
#
loop_
_entity_poly.entity_id
_entity_poly.type
_entity_poly.pdbx_seq_one_letter_code
_entity_poly.pdbx_strand_id
1 'polypeptide(L)'
;MKVFGFLFLFLAILAGGVSAQQAESRAELIVISGGPALRAWEEYRVPADQHDRYAGNFIKAAHIRMQGMRRTQPQAQLTWAIYRPAYTSRDREDAVRQPPYQCNVAEIQTRAATVDAKIFWFSTTPQLMNYLNNRKGRPIAHLEYFGHSNKYAFLFDYSSDILGVSTCYLHASDLKGLRGGIFTRNAHIQSWGCHTAEYMSQIFKRRTGHPMIGAVGKTDYSAIADNVSLPAVNGRWGQ
;
A
#
# COMPACT_ATOMS: atom_id res chain seq x y z
N MET A 1 -18.63 -49.27 -36.26
CA MET A 1 -17.58 -48.31 -35.88
C MET A 1 -18.23 -47.02 -35.40
N LYS A 2 -18.20 -46.73 -34.09
CA LYS A 2 -18.66 -45.46 -33.50
C LYS A 2 -17.54 -44.93 -32.62
N VAL A 3 -16.69 -44.05 -33.17
CA VAL A 3 -15.69 -43.29 -32.40
C VAL A 3 -15.61 -41.89 -33.01
N PHE A 4 -16.52 -41.01 -32.60
CA PHE A 4 -16.38 -39.56 -32.82
C PHE A 4 -17.16 -38.86 -31.70
N GLY A 5 -16.49 -38.52 -30.61
CA GLY A 5 -17.15 -37.87 -29.46
C GLY A 5 -16.23 -37.29 -28.38
N PHE A 6 -14.92 -37.23 -28.57
CA PHE A 6 -13.98 -36.81 -27.52
C PHE A 6 -12.98 -35.71 -27.91
N LEU A 7 -13.23 -34.96 -28.99
CA LEU A 7 -12.29 -33.93 -29.48
C LEU A 7 -12.81 -32.48 -29.38
N PHE A 8 -13.88 -32.22 -28.62
CA PHE A 8 -14.42 -30.86 -28.46
C PHE A 8 -14.25 -30.25 -27.05
N LEU A 9 -13.77 -31.01 -26.06
CA LEU A 9 -13.62 -30.50 -24.69
C LEU A 9 -12.23 -29.93 -24.38
N PHE A 10 -11.21 -30.19 -25.21
CA PHE A 10 -9.84 -29.72 -24.97
C PHE A 10 -9.55 -28.30 -25.50
N LEU A 11 -10.29 -27.82 -26.51
CA LEU A 11 -10.07 -26.47 -27.08
C LEU A 11 -10.65 -25.33 -26.22
N ALA A 12 -11.69 -25.59 -25.41
CA ALA A 12 -12.31 -24.56 -24.57
C ALA A 12 -11.43 -24.15 -23.37
N ILE A 13 -10.53 -25.04 -22.91
CA ILE A 13 -9.64 -24.78 -21.77
C ILE A 13 -8.48 -23.85 -22.18
N LEU A 14 -8.01 -23.93 -23.43
CA LEU A 14 -6.92 -23.09 -23.95
C LEU A 14 -7.37 -21.65 -24.23
N ALA A 15 -8.61 -21.43 -24.66
CA ALA A 15 -9.14 -20.10 -24.93
C ALA A 15 -9.40 -19.28 -23.64
N GLY A 16 -9.81 -19.93 -22.55
CA GLY A 16 -10.04 -19.27 -21.26
C GLY A 16 -8.77 -18.78 -20.56
N GLY A 17 -7.66 -19.53 -20.70
CA GLY A 17 -6.37 -19.19 -20.10
C GLY A 17 -5.75 -17.91 -20.68
N VAL A 18 -5.87 -17.70 -22.00
CA VAL A 18 -5.28 -16.53 -22.69
C VAL A 18 -5.96 -15.22 -22.27
N SER A 19 -7.30 -15.22 -22.08
CA SER A 19 -8.03 -14.03 -21.64
C SER A 19 -7.77 -13.65 -20.17
N ALA A 20 -7.62 -14.63 -19.28
CA ALA A 20 -7.25 -14.37 -17.89
C ALA A 20 -5.83 -13.78 -17.79
N GLN A 21 -4.87 -14.36 -18.53
CA GLN A 21 -3.48 -13.87 -18.59
C GLN A 21 -3.39 -12.45 -19.22
N GLN A 22 -4.22 -12.14 -20.22
CA GLN A 22 -4.30 -10.80 -20.83
C GLN A 22 -5.00 -9.77 -19.94
N ALA A 23 -5.98 -10.18 -19.13
CA ALA A 23 -6.62 -9.29 -18.16
C ALA A 23 -5.66 -8.94 -17.02
N GLU A 24 -4.84 -9.89 -16.58
CA GLU A 24 -3.83 -9.71 -15.54
C GLU A 24 -2.65 -8.85 -16.04
N SER A 25 -2.21 -9.01 -17.29
CA SER A 25 -1.17 -8.16 -17.89
C SER A 25 -1.60 -6.70 -18.12
N ARG A 26 -2.92 -6.44 -18.13
CA ARG A 26 -3.47 -5.08 -18.20
C ARG A 26 -3.72 -4.45 -16.85
N ALA A 27 -3.72 -5.21 -15.76
CA ALA A 27 -4.04 -4.74 -14.42
C ALA A 27 -2.87 -4.00 -13.77
N GLU A 28 -3.17 -3.25 -12.71
CA GLU A 28 -2.19 -2.45 -11.97
C GLU A 28 -1.97 -2.94 -10.55
N LEU A 29 -0.71 -2.88 -10.12
CA LEU A 29 -0.28 -3.09 -8.76
C LEU A 29 -0.02 -1.72 -8.14
N ILE A 30 -0.74 -1.39 -7.08
CA ILE A 30 -0.63 -0.10 -6.41
C ILE A 30 -0.19 -0.34 -4.98
N VAL A 31 0.93 0.27 -4.62
CA VAL A 31 1.39 0.38 -3.24
C VAL A 31 1.22 1.83 -2.80
N ILE A 32 0.56 2.04 -1.66
CA ILE A 32 0.36 3.35 -1.05
C ILE A 32 1.25 3.45 0.19
N SER A 33 2.06 4.50 0.28
CA SER A 33 2.83 4.81 1.48
C SER A 33 2.37 6.11 2.12
N GLY A 34 2.02 6.03 3.41
CA GLY A 34 1.91 7.19 4.29
C GLY A 34 3.29 7.76 4.63
N GLY A 35 3.29 8.79 5.47
CA GLY A 35 4.49 9.51 5.88
C GLY A 35 4.91 9.27 7.33
N PRO A 36 6.18 9.54 7.65
CA PRO A 36 6.66 9.50 9.02
C PRO A 36 6.22 10.74 9.81
N ALA A 37 6.25 10.63 11.13
CA ALA A 37 6.25 11.77 12.05
C ALA A 37 7.48 12.67 11.84
N LEU A 38 7.51 13.88 12.40
CA LEU A 38 8.75 14.66 12.56
C LEU A 38 9.52 14.22 13.81
N ARG A 39 10.85 14.34 13.79
CA ARG A 39 11.70 14.08 14.96
C ARG A 39 11.33 14.97 16.12
N ALA A 40 11.06 16.25 15.87
CA ALA A 40 10.61 17.18 16.90
C ALA A 40 9.43 16.61 17.68
N TRP A 41 8.49 15.95 17.02
CA TRP A 41 7.33 15.32 17.67
C TRP A 41 7.65 13.98 18.32
N GLU A 42 8.48 13.16 17.68
CA GLU A 42 8.93 11.88 18.25
C GLU A 42 9.76 12.04 19.52
N GLU A 43 10.54 13.11 19.65
CA GLU A 43 11.36 13.42 20.82
C GLU A 43 10.55 13.84 22.04
N TYR A 44 9.31 14.30 21.87
CA TYR A 44 8.38 14.52 22.99
C TYR A 44 7.76 13.23 23.52
N ARG A 45 7.89 12.11 22.80
CA ARG A 45 7.38 10.81 23.24
C ARG A 45 8.41 10.12 24.14
N VAL A 46 7.94 9.31 25.09
CA VAL A 46 8.83 8.39 25.79
C VAL A 46 9.45 7.41 24.78
N PRO A 47 10.69 6.92 24.99
CA PRO A 47 11.37 6.08 24.01
C PRO A 47 10.57 4.86 23.54
N ALA A 48 9.77 4.26 24.43
CA ALA A 48 8.92 3.11 24.11
C ALA A 48 7.75 3.42 23.15
N ASP A 49 7.33 4.68 23.07
CA ASP A 49 6.21 5.13 22.25
C ASP A 49 6.68 5.86 20.96
N GLN A 50 7.99 5.90 20.70
CA GLN A 50 8.51 6.41 19.44
C GLN A 50 8.27 5.40 18.32
N HIS A 51 7.65 5.87 17.25
CA HIS A 51 7.25 5.07 16.10
C HIS A 51 8.21 5.23 14.91
N ASP A 52 8.75 6.44 14.68
CA ASP A 52 9.44 6.82 13.43
C ASP A 52 10.87 7.31 13.67
N ARG A 53 11.65 6.53 14.43
CA ARG A 53 13.09 6.76 14.62
C ARG A 53 13.84 6.81 13.29
N TYR A 54 13.44 5.95 12.33
CA TYR A 54 13.85 5.97 10.93
C TYR A 54 12.67 6.37 10.03
N ALA A 55 12.83 7.47 9.32
CA ALA A 55 11.80 8.02 8.42
C ALA A 55 11.41 7.07 7.27
N GLY A 56 12.29 6.11 6.94
CA GLY A 56 12.11 5.20 5.82
C GLY A 56 11.44 3.88 6.16
N ASN A 57 10.90 3.67 7.38
CA ASN A 57 10.29 2.38 7.74
C ASN A 57 9.20 1.95 6.74
N PHE A 58 8.24 2.83 6.44
CA PHE A 58 7.19 2.54 5.47
C PHE A 58 7.73 2.42 4.04
N ILE A 59 8.71 3.25 3.67
CA ILE A 59 9.34 3.22 2.35
C ILE A 59 10.07 1.90 2.12
N LYS A 60 10.85 1.46 3.10
CA LYS A 60 11.62 0.23 3.07
C LYS A 60 10.71 -1.00 3.00
N ALA A 61 9.67 -1.05 3.85
CA ALA A 61 8.70 -2.15 3.84
C ALA A 61 7.96 -2.25 2.49
N ALA A 62 7.48 -1.11 1.97
CA ALA A 62 6.85 -1.05 0.66
C ALA A 62 7.81 -1.49 -0.46
N HIS A 63 9.09 -1.09 -0.39
CA HIS A 63 10.10 -1.50 -1.36
C HIS A 63 10.35 -3.00 -1.38
N ILE A 64 10.51 -3.64 -0.21
CA ILE A 64 10.62 -5.11 -0.08
C ILE A 64 9.40 -5.78 -0.73
N ARG A 65 8.20 -5.30 -0.42
CA ARG A 65 6.97 -5.85 -0.99
C ARG A 65 6.92 -5.73 -2.52
N MET A 66 7.30 -4.58 -3.05
CA MET A 66 7.33 -4.30 -4.48
C MET A 66 8.39 -5.12 -5.22
N GLN A 67 9.55 -5.41 -4.61
CA GLN A 67 10.50 -6.36 -5.17
C GLN A 67 9.87 -7.74 -5.35
N GLY A 68 9.11 -8.20 -4.35
CA GLY A 68 8.30 -9.42 -4.45
C GLY A 68 7.26 -9.35 -5.58
N MET A 69 6.49 -8.25 -5.66
CA MET A 69 5.51 -8.03 -6.73
C MET A 69 6.16 -8.10 -8.12
N ARG A 70 7.28 -7.41 -8.32
CA ARG A 70 8.00 -7.38 -9.60
C ARG A 70 8.54 -8.75 -9.98
N ARG A 71 9.01 -9.57 -9.02
CA ARG A 71 9.43 -10.95 -9.27
C ARG A 71 8.27 -11.83 -9.74
N THR A 72 7.10 -11.69 -9.13
CA THR A 72 5.91 -12.51 -9.45
C THR A 72 5.15 -12.03 -10.68
N GLN A 73 5.19 -10.72 -10.96
CA GLN A 73 4.43 -10.07 -12.02
C GLN A 73 5.32 -9.07 -12.79
N PRO A 74 6.32 -9.58 -13.54
CA PRO A 74 7.38 -8.75 -14.13
C PRO A 74 6.87 -7.72 -15.15
N GLN A 75 5.72 -7.97 -15.77
CA GLN A 75 5.15 -7.11 -16.82
C GLN A 75 4.01 -6.21 -16.32
N ALA A 76 3.55 -6.38 -15.08
CA ALA A 76 2.46 -5.56 -14.56
C ALA A 76 2.92 -4.10 -14.38
N GLN A 77 2.01 -3.15 -14.60
CA GLN A 77 2.28 -1.79 -14.19
C GLN A 77 2.30 -1.74 -12.66
N LEU A 78 3.41 -1.28 -12.11
CA LEU A 78 3.57 -1.04 -10.69
C LEU A 78 3.56 0.48 -10.44
N THR A 79 2.67 0.94 -9.57
CA THR A 79 2.65 2.32 -9.10
C THR A 79 2.89 2.37 -7.61
N TRP A 80 3.76 3.28 -7.21
CA TRP A 80 3.97 3.66 -5.82
C TRP A 80 3.37 5.04 -5.56
N ALA A 81 2.21 5.05 -4.89
CA ALA A 81 1.53 6.26 -4.45
C ALA A 81 2.10 6.69 -3.10
N ILE A 82 2.70 7.88 -2.99
CA ILE A 82 3.37 8.31 -1.75
C ILE A 82 2.83 9.68 -1.32
N TYR A 83 2.50 9.79 -0.02
CA TYR A 83 2.10 11.07 0.58
C TYR A 83 3.30 12.00 0.72
N ARG A 84 3.49 12.87 -0.26
CA ARG A 84 4.70 13.71 -0.41
C ARG A 84 4.93 14.72 0.72
N PRO A 85 3.91 15.38 1.30
CA PRO A 85 4.12 16.45 2.28
C PRO A 85 4.91 16.01 3.53
N ALA A 86 4.67 14.81 4.02
CA ALA A 86 5.36 14.30 5.21
C ALA A 86 6.86 14.07 4.96
N TYR A 87 7.22 13.42 3.84
CA TYR A 87 8.64 13.24 3.48
C TYR A 87 9.33 14.56 3.19
N THR A 88 8.65 15.51 2.53
CA THR A 88 9.24 16.84 2.28
C THR A 88 9.52 17.60 3.59
N SER A 89 8.66 17.45 4.59
CA SER A 89 8.85 18.10 5.89
C SER A 89 9.93 17.40 6.72
N ARG A 90 9.94 16.06 6.72
CA ARG A 90 10.98 15.28 7.39
C ARG A 90 12.36 15.47 6.74
N ASP A 91 12.45 15.60 5.42
CA ASP A 91 13.70 15.90 4.70
C ASP A 91 14.29 17.24 5.12
N ARG A 92 13.46 18.28 5.25
CA ARG A 92 13.90 19.60 5.72
C ARG A 92 14.42 19.55 7.15
N GLU A 93 13.76 18.78 8.02
CA GLU A 93 14.20 18.61 9.39
C GLU A 93 15.51 17.81 9.48
N ASP A 94 15.59 16.67 8.77
CA ASP A 94 16.76 15.80 8.79
C ASP A 94 17.98 16.46 8.12
N ALA A 95 17.78 17.40 7.18
CA ALA A 95 18.86 18.23 6.63
C ALA A 95 19.55 19.12 7.68
N VAL A 96 18.82 19.54 8.72
CA VAL A 96 19.33 20.34 9.83
C VAL A 96 19.84 19.45 10.96
N ARG A 97 19.06 18.43 11.34
CA ARG A 97 19.37 17.56 12.49
C ARG A 97 20.44 16.51 12.21
N GLN A 98 20.67 16.17 10.93
CA GLN A 98 21.66 15.18 10.47
C GLN A 98 21.68 13.86 11.28
N PRO A 99 20.54 13.16 11.39
CA PRO A 99 20.49 11.88 12.08
C PRO A 99 21.31 10.81 11.33
N PRO A 100 21.71 9.72 12.02
CA PRO A 100 22.54 8.66 11.42
C PRO A 100 21.84 7.89 10.30
N TYR A 101 20.50 7.89 10.28
CA TYR A 101 19.69 7.27 9.23
C TYR A 101 18.62 8.24 8.76
N GLN A 102 18.55 8.42 7.45
CA GLN A 102 17.63 9.33 6.76
C GLN A 102 16.94 8.57 5.63
N CYS A 103 15.75 9.02 5.26
CA CYS A 103 15.10 8.56 4.05
C CYS A 103 14.50 9.79 3.37
N ASN A 104 15.12 10.21 2.27
CA ASN A 104 14.73 11.41 1.55
C ASN A 104 14.01 11.12 0.24
N VAL A 105 13.41 12.16 -0.35
CA VAL A 105 12.67 12.04 -1.62
C VAL A 105 13.53 11.44 -2.74
N ALA A 106 14.83 11.75 -2.78
CA ALA A 106 15.75 11.18 -3.77
C ALA A 106 15.94 9.67 -3.56
N GLU A 107 16.09 9.20 -2.33
CA GLU A 107 16.17 7.78 -2.01
C GLU A 107 14.89 7.03 -2.42
N ILE A 108 13.71 7.63 -2.20
CA ILE A 108 12.43 7.06 -2.64
C ILE A 108 12.42 6.89 -4.16
N GLN A 109 12.89 7.90 -4.91
CA GLN A 109 13.01 7.83 -6.36
C GLN A 109 13.97 6.73 -6.82
N THR A 110 15.14 6.62 -6.19
CA THR A 110 16.10 5.55 -6.48
C THR A 110 15.48 4.18 -6.22
N ARG A 111 14.81 3.97 -5.08
CA ARG A 111 14.14 2.70 -4.76
C ARG A 111 13.06 2.35 -5.77
N ALA A 112 12.22 3.31 -6.16
CA ALA A 112 11.19 3.10 -7.17
C ALA A 112 11.78 2.64 -8.51
N ALA A 113 12.88 3.26 -8.95
CA ALA A 113 13.56 2.90 -10.18
C ALA A 113 14.07 1.45 -10.18
N THR A 114 14.59 0.95 -9.05
CA THR A 114 15.09 -0.45 -8.96
C THR A 114 14.02 -1.53 -9.19
N VAL A 115 12.74 -1.18 -9.03
CA VAL A 115 11.60 -2.10 -9.24
C VAL A 115 10.72 -1.66 -10.42
N ASP A 116 11.19 -0.69 -11.21
CA ASP A 116 10.43 -0.07 -12.31
C ASP A 116 9.02 0.37 -11.87
N ALA A 117 8.92 1.01 -10.69
CA ALA A 117 7.68 1.55 -10.17
C ALA A 117 7.48 2.99 -10.65
N LYS A 118 6.29 3.29 -11.18
CA LYS A 118 5.88 4.68 -11.42
C LYS A 118 5.54 5.35 -10.11
N ILE A 119 6.11 6.51 -9.84
CA ILE A 119 5.75 7.28 -8.65
C ILE A 119 4.51 8.12 -8.93
N PHE A 120 3.53 8.03 -8.03
CA PHE A 120 2.42 8.96 -7.93
C PHE A 120 2.52 9.73 -6.61
N TRP A 121 3.02 10.96 -6.67
CA TRP A 121 3.03 11.85 -5.51
C TRP A 121 1.62 12.41 -5.28
N PHE A 122 1.08 12.21 -4.10
CA PHE A 122 -0.16 12.85 -3.68
C PHE A 122 0.04 13.66 -2.40
N SER A 123 -0.81 14.66 -2.23
CA SER A 123 -0.79 15.55 -1.06
C SER A 123 -2.16 15.66 -0.39
N THR A 124 -3.21 15.07 -0.97
CA THR A 124 -4.55 15.10 -0.40
C THR A 124 -5.29 13.79 -0.67
N THR A 125 -6.24 13.44 0.20
CA THR A 125 -7.13 12.28 0.01
C THR A 125 -7.92 12.36 -1.30
N PRO A 126 -8.50 13.50 -1.72
CA PRO A 126 -9.14 13.62 -3.03
C PRO A 126 -8.22 13.33 -4.22
N GLN A 127 -6.93 13.71 -4.16
CA GLN A 127 -5.98 13.38 -5.24
C GLN A 127 -5.78 11.88 -5.36
N LEU A 128 -5.60 11.18 -4.23
CA LEU A 128 -5.48 9.73 -4.21
C LEU A 128 -6.77 9.06 -4.71
N MET A 129 -7.94 9.48 -4.20
CA MET A 129 -9.23 8.94 -4.60
C MET A 129 -9.50 9.15 -6.09
N ASN A 130 -9.15 10.32 -6.63
CA ASN A 130 -9.26 10.58 -8.07
C ASN A 130 -8.33 9.67 -8.88
N TYR A 131 -7.10 9.46 -8.42
CA TYR A 131 -6.17 8.53 -9.05
C TYR A 131 -6.72 7.09 -9.05
N LEU A 132 -7.23 6.60 -7.92
CA LEU A 132 -7.82 5.25 -7.82
C LEU A 132 -9.09 5.10 -8.68
N ASN A 133 -9.89 6.14 -8.81
CA ASN A 133 -11.14 6.09 -9.57
C ASN A 133 -10.94 6.26 -11.09
N ASN A 134 -9.88 6.95 -11.51
CA ASN A 134 -9.66 7.29 -12.92
C ASN A 134 -8.61 6.37 -13.57
N ARG A 135 -9.01 5.11 -13.81
CA ARG A 135 -8.08 4.09 -14.29
C ARG A 135 -7.98 3.93 -15.81
N LYS A 136 -8.80 4.63 -16.60
CA LYS A 136 -8.85 4.51 -18.08
C LYS A 136 -8.92 3.03 -18.56
N GLY A 137 -9.74 2.21 -17.90
CA GLY A 137 -9.92 0.78 -18.26
C GLY A 137 -8.87 -0.18 -17.68
N ARG A 138 -7.97 0.28 -16.80
CA ARG A 138 -6.99 -0.56 -16.11
C ARG A 138 -7.44 -0.92 -14.68
N PRO A 139 -8.00 -2.11 -14.43
CA PRO A 139 -8.40 -2.49 -13.09
C PRO A 139 -7.18 -2.68 -12.17
N ILE A 140 -7.40 -2.54 -10.87
CA ILE A 140 -6.40 -2.74 -9.82
C ILE A 140 -6.40 -4.21 -9.42
N ALA A 141 -5.27 -4.89 -9.59
CA ALA A 141 -5.08 -6.26 -9.13
C ALA A 141 -4.49 -6.33 -7.72
N HIS A 142 -3.68 -5.35 -7.32
CA HIS A 142 -3.13 -5.27 -5.98
C HIS A 142 -3.28 -3.85 -5.43
N LEU A 143 -3.76 -3.72 -4.19
CA LEU A 143 -3.78 -2.46 -3.46
C LEU A 143 -3.23 -2.69 -2.05
N GLU A 144 -2.01 -2.23 -1.79
CA GLU A 144 -1.38 -2.40 -0.48
C GLU A 144 -1.04 -1.06 0.17
N TYR A 145 -1.29 -0.93 1.48
CA TYR A 145 -1.01 0.30 2.25
C TYR A 145 0.08 0.06 3.32
N PHE A 146 1.09 0.92 3.35
CA PHE A 146 2.15 0.98 4.35
C PHE A 146 2.17 2.35 5.01
N GLY A 147 1.90 2.42 6.31
CA GLY A 147 1.83 3.68 7.02
C GLY A 147 1.14 3.55 8.36
N HIS A 148 0.96 4.68 9.02
CA HIS A 148 0.19 4.77 10.25
C HIS A 148 -1.29 4.52 9.99
N SER A 149 -1.95 3.83 10.91
CA SER A 149 -3.38 3.64 10.84
C SER A 149 -3.98 3.43 12.21
N ASN A 150 -5.30 3.57 12.26
CA ASN A 150 -6.12 3.06 13.33
C ASN A 150 -7.23 2.20 12.73
N LYS A 151 -8.17 1.74 13.55
CA LYS A 151 -9.28 0.91 13.05
C LYS A 151 -10.18 1.60 12.03
N TYR A 152 -10.17 2.93 11.94
CA TYR A 152 -11.06 3.70 11.10
C TYR A 152 -10.42 4.26 9.83
N ALA A 153 -9.11 4.47 9.79
CA ALA A 153 -8.47 5.22 8.72
C ALA A 153 -7.03 4.81 8.42
N PHE A 154 -6.64 5.00 7.16
CA PHE A 154 -5.24 5.16 6.77
C PHE A 154 -4.82 6.60 7.05
N LEU A 155 -3.80 6.78 7.88
CA LEU A 155 -3.29 8.10 8.26
C LEU A 155 -2.11 8.40 7.35
N PHE A 156 -2.32 9.24 6.33
CA PHE A 156 -1.28 9.55 5.36
C PHE A 156 -0.16 10.39 5.97
N ASP A 157 -0.50 11.11 7.02
CA ASP A 157 0.41 11.77 7.92
C ASP A 157 0.05 11.42 9.37
N TYR A 158 1.02 11.41 10.27
CA TYR A 158 0.74 11.26 11.70
C TYR A 158 1.87 11.88 12.49
N SER A 159 1.57 12.88 13.31
CA SER A 159 2.61 13.69 13.98
C SER A 159 3.60 14.30 12.99
N SER A 160 3.12 14.70 11.80
CA SER A 160 3.86 15.43 10.76
C SER A 160 3.81 16.95 10.97
N ASP A 161 2.71 17.43 11.56
CA ASP A 161 2.42 18.84 11.81
C ASP A 161 2.04 19.05 13.28
N ILE A 162 1.13 18.22 13.80
CA ILE A 162 0.64 18.25 15.18
C ILE A 162 0.88 16.91 15.85
N LEU A 163 1.50 16.92 17.04
CA LEU A 163 1.79 15.71 17.83
C LEU A 163 0.52 14.87 18.05
N GLY A 164 0.58 13.60 17.63
CA GLY A 164 -0.49 12.63 17.84
C GLY A 164 -1.69 12.78 16.90
N VAL A 165 -1.61 13.63 15.88
CA VAL A 165 -2.72 13.93 14.96
C VAL A 165 -2.32 13.66 13.50
N SER A 166 -3.30 13.22 12.71
CA SER A 166 -3.24 13.19 11.25
C SER A 166 -4.09 14.32 10.69
N THR A 167 -3.52 15.14 9.81
CA THR A 167 -4.25 16.20 9.10
C THR A 167 -4.74 15.74 7.72
N CYS A 168 -4.26 14.60 7.23
CA CYS A 168 -4.62 13.99 5.97
C CYS A 168 -4.75 12.48 6.11
N TYR A 169 -5.96 11.97 5.92
CA TYR A 169 -6.28 10.55 6.09
C TYR A 169 -7.34 10.09 5.08
N LEU A 170 -7.39 8.79 4.82
CA LEU A 170 -8.51 8.13 4.16
C LEU A 170 -9.32 7.38 5.20
N HIS A 171 -10.48 7.93 5.56
CA HIS A 171 -11.37 7.33 6.54
C HIS A 171 -12.26 6.26 5.88
N ALA A 172 -12.70 5.27 6.66
CA ALA A 172 -13.57 4.21 6.19
C ALA A 172 -14.87 4.74 5.53
N SER A 173 -15.38 5.89 5.98
CA SER A 173 -16.55 6.55 5.35
C SER A 173 -16.28 7.02 3.92
N ASP A 174 -15.04 7.36 3.60
CA ASP A 174 -14.64 7.91 2.30
C ASP A 174 -14.59 6.83 1.22
N LEU A 175 -14.52 5.56 1.63
CA LEU A 175 -14.59 4.40 0.74
C LEU A 175 -15.89 4.35 -0.07
N LYS A 176 -16.95 5.05 0.37
CA LYS A 176 -18.17 5.25 -0.44
C LYS A 176 -17.92 6.00 -1.75
N GLY A 177 -16.81 6.74 -1.83
CA GLY A 177 -16.38 7.48 -3.02
C GLY A 177 -15.57 6.64 -4.00
N LEU A 178 -15.21 5.40 -3.68
CA LEU A 178 -14.57 4.50 -4.65
C LEU A 178 -15.60 4.05 -5.70
N ARG A 179 -15.23 4.13 -6.97
CA ARG A 179 -16.07 3.68 -8.08
C ARG A 179 -16.19 2.15 -8.07
N GLY A 180 -17.38 1.65 -8.40
CA GLY A 180 -17.58 0.22 -8.61
C GLY A 180 -16.73 -0.31 -9.78
N GLY A 181 -16.23 -1.54 -9.66
CA GLY A 181 -15.48 -2.20 -10.73
C GLY A 181 -14.05 -1.71 -10.96
N ILE A 182 -13.47 -0.92 -10.04
CA ILE A 182 -12.06 -0.51 -10.16
C ILE A 182 -11.07 -1.64 -9.87
N PHE A 183 -11.52 -2.74 -9.23
CA PHE A 183 -10.68 -3.90 -8.90
C PHE A 183 -10.92 -5.05 -9.88
N THR A 184 -9.88 -5.87 -10.11
CA THR A 184 -10.06 -7.17 -10.75
C THR A 184 -10.81 -8.12 -9.82
N ARG A 185 -11.44 -9.16 -10.37
CA ARG A 185 -12.25 -10.13 -9.60
C ARG A 185 -11.49 -10.77 -8.43
N ASN A 186 -10.19 -11.00 -8.60
CA ASN A 186 -9.32 -11.66 -7.61
C ASN A 186 -8.31 -10.68 -6.99
N ALA A 187 -8.65 -9.38 -6.93
CA ALA A 187 -7.73 -8.38 -6.43
C ALA A 187 -7.28 -8.71 -5.00
N HIS A 188 -5.98 -8.54 -4.74
CA HIS A 188 -5.40 -8.63 -3.40
C HIS A 188 -5.35 -7.24 -2.75
N ILE A 189 -6.03 -7.07 -1.62
CA ILE A 189 -6.03 -5.81 -0.88
C ILE A 189 -5.50 -6.06 0.52
N GLN A 190 -4.50 -5.28 0.93
CA GLN A 190 -3.90 -5.42 2.26
C GLN A 190 -3.43 -4.09 2.85
N SER A 191 -3.68 -3.89 4.14
CA SER A 191 -3.08 -2.84 4.94
C SER A 191 -2.06 -3.45 5.90
N TRP A 192 -0.86 -2.87 5.93
CA TRP A 192 0.23 -3.20 6.84
C TRP A 192 0.30 -2.22 8.03
N GLY A 193 -0.74 -1.42 8.23
CA GLY A 193 -0.88 -0.53 9.37
C GLY A 193 -1.64 -1.18 10.53
N CYS A 194 -1.47 -0.63 11.73
CA CYS A 194 -2.13 -1.08 12.95
C CYS A 194 -3.67 -1.04 12.87
N HIS A 195 -4.32 -2.02 13.50
CA HIS A 195 -5.76 -2.04 13.83
C HIS A 195 -6.78 -2.01 12.68
N THR A 196 -6.37 -1.97 11.41
CA THR A 196 -7.30 -1.78 10.28
C THR A 196 -8.35 -2.89 10.12
N ALA A 197 -8.05 -4.12 10.53
CA ALA A 197 -9.03 -5.23 10.49
C ALA A 197 -10.09 -5.15 11.59
N GLU A 198 -9.91 -4.29 12.60
CA GLU A 198 -10.89 -4.13 13.67
C GLU A 198 -12.15 -3.38 13.22
N TYR A 199 -12.09 -2.64 12.09
CA TYR A 199 -13.28 -1.98 11.53
C TYR A 199 -13.18 -1.65 10.03
N MET A 200 -12.10 -0.98 9.60
CA MET A 200 -11.97 -0.48 8.22
C MET A 200 -12.05 -1.59 7.17
N SER A 201 -11.46 -2.77 7.40
CA SER A 201 -11.53 -3.90 6.48
C SER A 201 -12.96 -4.36 6.18
N GLN A 202 -13.83 -4.39 7.18
CA GLN A 202 -15.25 -4.74 7.00
C GLN A 202 -15.99 -3.69 6.18
N ILE A 203 -15.70 -2.41 6.41
CA ILE A 203 -16.27 -1.33 5.60
C ILE A 203 -15.76 -1.42 4.17
N PHE A 204 -14.47 -1.68 3.97
CA PHE A 204 -13.88 -1.85 2.64
C PHE A 204 -14.61 -2.96 1.88
N LYS A 205 -14.75 -4.16 2.46
CA LYS A 205 -15.50 -5.26 1.84
C LYS A 205 -16.94 -4.89 1.51
N ARG A 206 -17.65 -4.21 2.42
CA ARG A 206 -19.02 -3.75 2.17
C ARG A 206 -19.12 -2.75 1.01
N ARG A 207 -18.12 -1.89 0.82
CA ARG A 207 -18.15 -0.83 -0.20
C ARG A 207 -17.64 -1.29 -1.56
N THR A 208 -16.62 -2.15 -1.58
CA THR A 208 -15.93 -2.53 -2.82
C THR A 208 -16.26 -3.95 -3.27
N GLY A 209 -16.87 -4.78 -2.41
CA GLY A 209 -17.07 -6.21 -2.63
C GLY A 209 -15.81 -7.06 -2.41
N HIS A 210 -14.65 -6.45 -2.12
CA HIS A 210 -13.37 -7.16 -1.99
C HIS A 210 -12.89 -7.16 -0.55
N PRO A 211 -12.45 -8.30 0.00
CA PRO A 211 -11.87 -8.33 1.34
C PRO A 211 -10.56 -7.53 1.38
N MET A 212 -10.34 -6.79 2.47
CA MET A 212 -9.06 -6.16 2.76
C MET A 212 -8.43 -6.84 3.97
N ILE A 213 -7.25 -7.42 3.79
CA ILE A 213 -6.45 -7.95 4.90
C ILE A 213 -5.92 -6.77 5.71
N GLY A 214 -6.03 -6.81 7.03
CA GLY A 214 -5.52 -5.79 7.94
C GLY A 214 -5.09 -6.39 9.28
N ALA A 215 -4.47 -5.58 10.12
CA ALA A 215 -4.05 -6.01 11.45
C ALA A 215 -5.20 -5.89 12.46
N VAL A 216 -5.34 -6.92 13.31
CA VAL A 216 -5.96 -6.79 14.64
C VAL A 216 -4.81 -6.67 15.63
N GLY A 217 -4.65 -5.50 16.24
CA GLY A 217 -3.47 -5.15 17.03
C GLY A 217 -2.45 -4.25 16.30
N LYS A 218 -1.29 -4.06 16.96
CA LYS A 218 -0.19 -3.21 16.47
C LYS A 218 0.67 -3.97 15.46
N THR A 219 1.09 -3.29 14.40
CA THR A 219 2.12 -3.82 13.49
C THR A 219 3.51 -3.44 13.99
N ASP A 220 4.47 -4.32 13.73
CA ASP A 220 5.87 -4.12 14.08
C ASP A 220 6.74 -4.10 12.83
N TYR A 221 7.31 -2.93 12.56
CA TYR A 221 8.19 -2.70 11.42
C TYR A 221 9.66 -3.04 11.74
N SER A 222 10.01 -3.43 12.97
CA SER A 222 11.38 -3.84 13.32
C SER A 222 11.86 -5.03 12.49
N ALA A 223 10.93 -5.92 12.10
CA ALA A 223 11.20 -7.09 11.28
C ALA A 223 11.87 -6.76 9.94
N ILE A 224 11.61 -5.58 9.36
CA ILE A 224 12.13 -5.20 8.04
C ILE A 224 13.64 -4.91 8.04
N ALA A 225 14.30 -4.95 9.20
CA ALA A 225 15.73 -4.68 9.33
C ALA A 225 16.57 -5.60 8.41
N ASP A 226 16.14 -6.85 8.21
CA ASP A 226 16.80 -7.87 7.38
C ASP A 226 16.69 -7.63 5.85
N ASN A 227 15.91 -6.65 5.40
CA ASN A 227 15.60 -6.37 3.98
C ASN A 227 14.83 -7.47 3.24
N VAL A 228 14.23 -8.41 3.96
CA VAL A 228 13.51 -9.56 3.37
C VAL A 228 12.11 -9.68 3.98
N SER A 229 12.01 -9.50 5.29
CA SER A 229 10.77 -9.65 6.03
C SER A 229 9.85 -8.45 5.83
N LEU A 230 8.55 -8.73 5.83
CA LEU A 230 7.50 -7.71 5.88
C LEU A 230 7.11 -7.45 7.35
N PRO A 231 6.40 -6.33 7.64
CA PRO A 231 6.00 -6.01 9.00
C PRO A 231 5.26 -7.16 9.69
N ALA A 232 5.59 -7.43 10.94
CA ALA A 232 4.88 -8.39 11.77
C ALA A 232 3.62 -7.75 12.38
N VAL A 233 2.78 -8.57 13.01
CA VAL A 233 1.62 -8.11 13.79
C VAL A 233 1.69 -8.70 15.19
N ASN A 234 1.60 -7.85 16.21
CA ASN A 234 1.34 -8.27 17.57
C ASN A 234 -0.17 -8.45 17.74
N GLY A 235 -0.65 -9.65 17.44
CA GLY A 235 -2.06 -9.99 17.28
C GLY A 235 -2.22 -10.95 16.10
N ARG A 236 -3.08 -10.59 15.14
CA ARG A 236 -3.29 -11.42 13.93
C ARG A 236 -3.68 -10.59 12.72
N TRP A 237 -3.46 -11.16 11.53
CA TRP A 237 -4.06 -10.67 10.30
C TRP A 237 -5.54 -11.09 10.23
N GLY A 238 -6.40 -10.21 9.73
CA GLY A 238 -7.86 -10.42 9.62
C GLY A 238 -8.47 -9.62 8.47
N GLN A 239 -9.79 -9.78 8.26
CA GLN A 239 -10.57 -9.10 7.21
C GLN A 239 -11.91 -8.64 7.78
#